data_AF-A0A6P8GYJ1-F1
#
_entry.id   AF-A0A6P8GYJ1-F1
#
_cell.length_a   1.000
_cell.length_b   1.000
_cell.length_c   1.000
_cell.angle_alpha   90.00
_cell.angle_beta   90.00
_cell.angle_gamma   90.00
#
_symmetry.space_group_name_H-M   'P 1'
#
loop_
_entity.id
_entity.type
_entity.pdbx_description
1 polymer ?
#
loop_
_entity_poly.entity_id
_entity_poly.type
_entity_poly.pdbx_seq_one_letter_code
_entity_poly.pdbx_strand_id
1 'polypeptide(L)'
;MAFLSDVEQMFHQVYVQPSDRNALRFLWWPNGDLQGEPEEYNMNVHLFGATSSPSVCSYALHKAAEDSREEYSVQTIETINNSFYVDDCLKSVANVNEAISLVKELTSLLAKRGFRLTKWVSNEREVLSAVPSME
;
A
#
# COMPACT_ATOMS: atom_id res chain seq x y z
N MET A 1 4.18 -4.31 -22.88
CA MET A 1 4.93 -4.84 -21.72
C MET A 1 4.07 -4.70 -20.48
N ALA A 2 4.11 -5.65 -19.54
CA ALA A 2 3.33 -5.59 -18.30
C ALA A 2 4.19 -5.78 -17.03
N PHE A 3 3.77 -5.13 -15.96
CA PHE A 3 4.32 -5.32 -14.62
C PHE A 3 3.20 -5.34 -13.56
N LEU A 4 3.55 -5.93 -12.43
CA LEU A 4 2.73 -6.10 -11.24
C LEU A 4 3.56 -5.70 -10.01
N SER A 5 2.89 -5.16 -9.00
CA SER A 5 3.45 -4.98 -7.65
C SER A 5 2.35 -5.02 -6.60
N ASP A 6 2.74 -5.15 -5.34
CA ASP A 6 1.85 -5.23 -4.19
C ASP A 6 2.21 -4.13 -3.19
N VAL A 7 1.23 -3.51 -2.54
CA VAL A 7 1.47 -2.61 -1.39
C VAL A 7 1.63 -3.47 -0.15
N GLU A 8 2.85 -3.52 0.37
CA GLU A 8 3.17 -4.41 1.46
C GLU A 8 2.31 -4.14 2.70
N GLN A 9 1.50 -5.10 3.12
CA GLN A 9 0.65 -4.95 4.31
C GLN A 9 -0.18 -3.65 4.27
N MET A 10 -0.78 -3.30 3.12
CA MET A 10 -1.45 -2.03 2.83
C MET A 10 -2.23 -1.43 4.02
N PHE A 11 -3.07 -2.23 4.69
CA PHE A 11 -3.90 -1.73 5.79
C PHE A 11 -3.09 -1.27 7.01
N HIS A 12 -1.98 -1.95 7.31
CA HIS A 12 -1.10 -1.58 8.42
C HIS A 12 -0.30 -0.29 8.15
N GLN A 13 -0.26 0.18 6.90
CA GLN A 13 0.42 1.43 6.54
C GLN A 13 -0.49 2.67 6.72
N VAL A 14 -1.77 2.49 7.07
CA VAL A 14 -2.73 3.57 7.28
C VAL A 14 -3.20 3.60 8.73
N TYR A 15 -2.94 4.72 9.41
CA TYR A 15 -3.37 4.93 10.80
C TYR A 15 -4.86 5.21 10.91
N VAL A 16 -5.48 4.61 11.92
CA VAL A 16 -6.86 4.89 12.33
C VAL A 16 -6.85 6.15 13.21
N GLN A 17 -7.82 7.03 12.97
CA GLN A 17 -8.01 8.23 13.78
C GLN A 17 -8.16 7.86 15.26
N PRO A 18 -7.48 8.55 16.20
CA PRO A 18 -7.53 8.20 17.62
C PRO A 18 -8.95 8.07 18.19
N SER A 19 -9.91 8.85 17.70
CA SER A 19 -11.33 8.78 18.09
C SER A 19 -12.00 7.44 17.76
N ASP A 20 -11.52 6.76 16.71
CA ASP A 20 -12.19 5.60 16.12
C ASP A 20 -11.51 4.28 16.52
N ARG A 21 -10.28 4.34 17.06
CA ARG A 21 -9.49 3.15 17.46
C ARG A 21 -10.21 2.24 18.43
N ASN A 22 -11.09 2.80 19.26
CA ASN A 22 -11.86 2.03 20.22
C ASN A 22 -12.82 1.03 19.56
N ALA A 23 -13.23 1.27 18.31
CA ALA A 23 -14.03 0.32 17.54
C ALA A 23 -13.22 -0.92 17.11
N LEU A 24 -11.89 -0.86 17.20
CA LEU A 24 -10.96 -1.94 16.87
C LEU A 24 -10.28 -2.51 18.12
N ARG A 25 -10.94 -2.38 19.28
CA ARG A 25 -10.48 -2.95 20.55
C ARG A 25 -10.58 -4.48 20.50
N PHE A 26 -9.57 -5.15 21.03
CA PHE A 26 -9.61 -6.60 21.26
C PHE A 26 -9.06 -6.95 22.64
N LEU A 27 -9.47 -8.11 23.12
CA LEU A 27 -9.01 -8.70 24.37
C LEU A 27 -7.94 -9.74 24.08
N TRP A 28 -6.88 -9.76 24.88
CA TRP A 28 -5.79 -10.70 24.78
C TRP A 28 -5.59 -11.41 26.10
N TRP A 29 -5.48 -12.74 26.08
CA TRP A 29 -5.16 -13.52 27.28
C TRP A 29 -3.70 -13.95 27.25
N PRO A 30 -2.82 -13.36 28.09
CA PRO A 30 -1.43 -13.73 28.14
C PRO A 30 -1.24 -15.24 28.40
N ASN A 31 -0.33 -15.86 27.65
CA ASN A 31 -0.06 -17.30 27.72
C ASN A 31 -1.27 -18.22 27.44
N GLY A 32 -2.38 -17.68 26.92
CA GLY A 32 -3.61 -18.43 26.68
C GLY A 32 -4.39 -18.79 27.94
N ASP A 33 -4.13 -18.14 29.08
CA ASP A 33 -4.87 -18.39 30.33
C ASP A 33 -6.25 -17.73 30.30
N LEU A 34 -7.26 -18.44 29.80
CA LEU A 34 -8.64 -17.97 29.71
C LEU A 34 -9.34 -17.79 31.07
N GLN A 35 -8.72 -18.21 32.19
CA GLN A 35 -9.25 -17.97 33.53
C GLN A 35 -8.69 -16.68 34.15
N GLY A 36 -7.63 -16.12 33.58
CA GLY A 36 -7.04 -14.84 33.99
C GLY A 36 -7.79 -13.62 33.44
N GLU A 37 -7.45 -12.45 33.98
CA GLU A 37 -7.89 -11.15 33.48
C GLU A 37 -7.28 -10.89 32.08
N PRO A 38 -8.08 -10.56 31.06
CA PRO A 38 -7.55 -10.20 29.75
C PRO A 38 -6.87 -8.83 29.77
N GLU A 39 -5.89 -8.66 28.90
CA GLU A 39 -5.34 -7.36 28.52
C GLU A 39 -6.16 -6.75 27.39
N GLU A 40 -6.44 -5.44 27.46
CA GLU A 40 -7.13 -4.71 26.41
C GLU A 40 -6.13 -4.01 25.48
N TYR A 41 -6.30 -4.21 24.18
CA TYR A 41 -5.49 -3.57 23.14
C TYR A 41 -6.39 -2.89 22.11
N ASN A 42 -5.89 -1.82 21.49
CA ASN A 42 -6.54 -1.18 20.35
C ASN A 42 -5.60 -1.24 19.14
N MET A 43 -6.14 -1.62 17.99
CA MET A 43 -5.41 -1.47 16.74
C MET A 43 -5.26 0.02 16.39
N ASN A 44 -4.03 0.44 16.13
CA ASN A 44 -3.72 1.83 15.75
C ASN A 44 -3.83 2.07 14.24
N VAL A 45 -3.87 0.99 13.48
CA VAL A 45 -3.86 0.97 12.01
C VAL A 45 -5.04 0.16 11.50
N HIS A 46 -5.38 0.34 10.24
CA HIS A 46 -6.44 -0.43 9.63
C HIS A 46 -6.07 -1.92 9.61
N LEU A 47 -7.08 -2.77 9.82
CA LEU A 47 -6.89 -4.22 9.92
C LEU A 47 -7.67 -4.96 8.84
N PHE A 48 -7.22 -6.18 8.55
CA PHE A 48 -7.92 -7.10 7.66
C PHE A 48 -9.22 -7.58 8.30
N GLY A 49 -10.32 -7.58 7.53
CA GLY A 49 -11.63 -8.04 8.00
C GLY A 49 -12.56 -6.93 8.49
N ALA A 50 -12.07 -5.71 8.69
CA ALA A 50 -12.93 -4.54 8.89
C ALA A 50 -13.46 -4.05 7.55
N THR A 51 -14.78 -3.97 7.40
CA THR A 51 -15.46 -3.57 6.15
C THR A 51 -15.02 -2.21 5.62
N SER A 52 -14.63 -1.29 6.50
CA SER A 52 -14.18 0.06 6.14
C SER A 52 -12.73 0.12 5.66
N SER A 53 -11.87 -0.81 6.07
CA SER A 53 -10.42 -0.73 5.82
C SER A 53 -10.05 -0.61 4.34
N PRO A 54 -10.60 -1.41 3.41
CA PRO A 54 -10.25 -1.29 2.00
C PRO A 54 -10.55 0.11 1.45
N SER A 55 -11.74 0.65 1.75
CA SER A 55 -12.14 1.96 1.25
C SER A 55 -11.28 3.09 1.81
N VAL A 56 -10.93 3.04 3.09
CA VAL A 56 -10.09 4.08 3.71
C VAL A 56 -8.65 4.01 3.18
N CYS A 57 -8.10 2.81 3.02
CA CYS A 57 -6.74 2.64 2.52
C CYS A 57 -6.62 3.01 1.03
N SER A 58 -7.61 2.64 0.19
CA SER A 58 -7.66 3.10 -1.20
C SER A 58 -7.79 4.62 -1.29
N TYR A 59 -8.59 5.25 -0.42
CA TYR A 59 -8.67 6.71 -0.37
C TYR A 59 -7.32 7.35 -0.01
N ALA A 60 -6.62 6.81 1.00
CA ALA A 60 -5.29 7.29 1.39
C ALA A 60 -4.27 7.15 0.24
N LEU A 61 -4.33 6.05 -0.52
CA LEU A 61 -3.49 5.84 -1.70
C LEU A 61 -3.78 6.86 -2.82
N HIS A 62 -5.05 7.12 -3.11
CA HIS A 62 -5.44 8.16 -4.08
C HIS A 62 -5.05 9.56 -3.61
N LYS A 63 -5.17 9.82 -2.30
CA LYS A 63 -4.75 11.09 -1.71
C LYS A 63 -3.23 11.29 -1.79
N ALA A 64 -2.45 10.22 -1.64
CA ALA A 64 -1.00 10.24 -1.88
C ALA A 64 -0.65 10.65 -3.32
N ALA A 65 -1.40 10.15 -4.31
CA ALA A 65 -1.24 10.58 -5.71
C ALA A 65 -1.66 12.04 -5.91
N GLU A 66 -2.80 12.43 -5.37
CA GLU A 66 -3.33 13.81 -5.40
C GLU A 66 -2.30 14.83 -4.93
N ASP A 67 -1.74 14.60 -3.74
CA ASP A 67 -0.82 15.52 -3.09
C ASP A 67 0.55 15.55 -3.78
N SER A 68 0.80 14.65 -4.74
CA SER A 68 2.07 14.52 -5.46
C SER A 68 1.95 14.87 -6.95
N ARG A 69 0.80 15.36 -7.42
CA ARG A 69 0.53 15.63 -8.85
C ARG A 69 1.51 16.59 -9.51
N GLU A 70 2.03 17.56 -8.76
CA GLU A 70 2.98 18.56 -9.29
C GLU A 70 4.43 18.05 -9.33
N GLU A 71 4.72 16.95 -8.63
CA GLU A 71 6.08 16.43 -8.45
C GLU A 71 6.40 15.23 -9.36
N TYR A 72 5.37 14.52 -9.84
CA TYR A 72 5.52 13.27 -10.61
C TYR A 72 4.74 13.32 -11.94
N SER A 73 5.05 12.40 -12.85
CA SER A 73 4.39 12.39 -14.16
C SER A 73 2.89 12.10 -14.04
N VAL A 74 2.11 12.65 -14.97
CA VAL A 74 0.66 12.39 -15.10
C VAL A 74 0.39 10.88 -15.17
N GLN A 75 1.23 10.13 -15.88
CA GLN A 75 1.10 8.69 -16.01
C GLN A 75 1.25 7.94 -14.68
N THR A 76 2.16 8.38 -13.80
CA THR A 76 2.32 7.82 -12.45
C THR A 76 1.07 8.05 -11.62
N ILE A 77 0.53 9.28 -11.63
CA ILE A 77 -0.70 9.64 -10.90
C ILE A 77 -1.89 8.81 -11.42
N GLU A 78 -2.07 8.73 -12.73
CA GLU A 78 -3.14 7.95 -13.35
C GLU A 78 -3.01 6.45 -13.07
N THR A 79 -1.78 5.95 -12.96
CA THR A 79 -1.54 4.53 -12.61
C THR A 79 -1.97 4.25 -11.18
N ILE A 80 -1.67 5.14 -10.22
CA ILE A 80 -2.14 4.97 -8.84
C ILE A 80 -3.68 4.99 -8.77
N ASN A 81 -4.33 5.91 -9.47
CA ASN A 81 -5.79 6.08 -9.39
C ASN A 81 -6.59 4.99 -10.12
N ASN A 82 -6.02 4.37 -11.15
CA ASN A 82 -6.79 3.52 -12.07
C ASN A 82 -6.24 2.10 -12.25
N SER A 83 -5.06 1.80 -11.69
CA SER A 83 -4.36 0.51 -11.93
C SER A 83 -4.10 -0.27 -10.64
N PHE A 84 -4.70 0.15 -9.51
CA PHE A 84 -4.69 -0.59 -8.25
C PHE A 84 -6.05 -1.27 -8.00
N TYR A 85 -6.01 -2.55 -7.64
CA TYR A 85 -7.12 -3.27 -7.03
C TYR A 85 -6.76 -3.53 -5.57
N VAL A 86 -7.28 -2.68 -4.67
CA VAL A 86 -6.87 -2.65 -3.26
C VAL A 86 -5.35 -2.44 -3.13
N ASP A 87 -4.59 -3.49 -2.84
CA ASP A 87 -3.14 -3.52 -2.65
C ASP A 87 -2.37 -3.89 -3.93
N ASP A 88 -3.00 -4.58 -4.88
CA ASP A 88 -2.35 -5.04 -6.11
C ASP A 88 -2.33 -3.97 -7.21
N CYS A 89 -1.14 -3.59 -7.66
CA CYS A 89 -0.94 -2.77 -8.86
C CYS A 89 -0.76 -3.66 -10.09
N LEU A 90 -1.57 -3.47 -11.13
CA LEU A 90 -1.41 -4.15 -12.42
C LEU A 90 -1.42 -3.13 -13.56
N LYS A 91 -0.32 -3.06 -14.32
CA LYS A 91 -0.18 -2.11 -15.42
C LYS A 91 0.50 -2.72 -16.64
N SER A 92 0.03 -2.31 -17.83
CA SER A 92 0.73 -2.52 -19.08
C SER A 92 1.01 -1.20 -19.80
N VAL A 93 2.18 -1.11 -20.43
CA VAL A 93 2.66 0.04 -21.20
C VAL A 93 3.29 -0.39 -22.52
N ALA A 94 3.58 0.56 -23.41
CA ALA A 94 3.97 0.25 -24.78
C ALA A 94 5.37 -0.37 -24.89
N ASN A 95 6.32 0.08 -24.06
CA ASN A 95 7.73 -0.34 -24.15
C ASN A 95 8.40 -0.47 -22.77
N VAL A 96 9.61 -1.04 -22.76
CA VAL A 96 10.38 -1.32 -21.53
C VAL A 96 10.80 -0.04 -20.81
N ASN A 97 11.27 0.97 -21.54
CA ASN A 97 11.76 2.23 -20.94
C ASN A 97 10.66 2.97 -20.18
N GLU A 98 9.45 3.02 -20.75
CA GLU A 98 8.28 3.64 -20.14
C GLU A 98 7.96 3.00 -18.79
N ALA A 99 7.99 1.67 -18.70
CA ALA A 99 7.76 1.01 -17.43
C ALA A 99 8.91 1.13 -16.45
N ILE A 100 10.16 1.11 -16.90
CA ILE A 100 11.30 1.36 -16.00
C ILE A 100 11.13 2.74 -15.33
N SER A 101 10.72 3.75 -16.10
CA SER A 101 10.40 5.08 -15.56
C SER A 101 9.24 4.99 -14.55
N LEU A 102 8.15 4.32 -14.94
CA LEU A 102 6.95 4.21 -14.12
C LEU A 102 7.18 3.44 -12.81
N VAL A 103 7.93 2.32 -12.84
CA VAL A 103 8.32 1.54 -11.66
C VAL A 103 9.11 2.41 -10.67
N LYS A 104 10.07 3.19 -11.18
CA LYS A 104 10.89 4.08 -10.34
C LYS A 104 10.05 5.21 -9.74
N GLU A 105 9.21 5.86 -10.53
CA GLU A 105 8.33 6.93 -10.04
C GLU A 105 7.31 6.42 -9.05
N LEU A 106 6.64 5.29 -9.32
CA LEU A 106 5.68 4.66 -8.39
C LEU A 106 6.36 4.30 -7.07
N THR A 107 7.53 3.66 -7.12
CA THR A 107 8.29 3.29 -5.92
C THR A 107 8.66 4.53 -5.11
N SER A 108 9.18 5.57 -5.77
CA SER A 108 9.59 6.82 -5.14
C SER A 108 8.41 7.58 -4.51
N LEU A 109 7.33 7.79 -5.27
CA LEU A 109 6.15 8.52 -4.83
C LEU A 109 5.51 7.83 -3.64
N LEU A 110 5.21 6.54 -3.78
CA LEU A 110 4.51 5.81 -2.74
C LEU A 110 5.37 5.68 -1.49
N ALA A 111 6.68 5.38 -1.60
CA ALA A 111 7.57 5.33 -0.44
C ALA A 111 7.61 6.68 0.31
N LYS A 112 7.68 7.80 -0.43
CA LYS A 112 7.61 9.17 0.15
C LYS A 112 6.30 9.42 0.91
N ARG A 113 5.20 8.77 0.50
CA ARG A 113 3.87 8.90 1.12
C ARG A 113 3.57 7.81 2.15
N GLY A 114 4.56 6.99 2.49
CA GLY A 114 4.43 5.92 3.51
C GLY A 114 3.92 4.60 2.96
N PHE A 115 3.79 4.47 1.64
CA PHE A 115 3.37 3.24 0.96
C PHE A 115 4.54 2.47 0.36
N ARG A 116 4.83 1.27 0.87
CA ARG A 116 5.92 0.44 0.33
C ARG A 116 5.42 -0.54 -0.73
N LEU A 117 5.91 -0.39 -1.97
CA LEU A 117 5.68 -1.38 -3.03
C LEU A 117 6.67 -2.55 -2.93
N THR A 118 6.16 -3.76 -3.12
CA THR A 118 6.91 -5.01 -3.05
C THR A 118 6.44 -5.99 -4.13
N LYS A 119 7.02 -7.21 -4.14
CA LYS A 119 6.66 -8.33 -5.02
C LYS A 119 6.55 -7.94 -6.50
N TRP A 120 7.51 -7.16 -6.99
CA TRP A 120 7.56 -6.77 -8.39
C TRP A 120 7.66 -7.99 -9.30
N VAL A 121 6.75 -8.07 -10.28
CA VAL A 121 6.74 -9.10 -11.32
C VAL A 121 6.62 -8.41 -12.68
N SER A 122 7.35 -8.87 -13.67
CA SER A 122 7.23 -8.37 -15.04
C SER A 122 7.54 -9.48 -16.04
N ASN A 123 6.99 -9.35 -17.25
CA ASN A 123 7.35 -10.22 -18.37
C ASN A 123 8.72 -9.86 -18.99
N GLU A 124 9.35 -8.78 -18.55
CA GLU A 124 10.66 -8.32 -19.02
C GLU A 124 11.66 -8.17 -17.86
N ARG A 125 12.82 -8.84 -17.95
CA ARG A 125 13.81 -8.84 -16.86
C ARG A 125 14.45 -7.48 -16.63
N GLU A 126 14.61 -6.69 -17.68
CA GLU A 126 15.18 -5.34 -17.60
C GLU A 126 14.40 -4.42 -16.65
N VAL A 127 13.08 -4.63 -16.56
CA VAL A 127 12.18 -3.89 -15.68
C VAL A 127 12.42 -4.27 -14.22
N LEU A 128 12.57 -5.57 -13.94
CA LEU A 128 12.86 -6.06 -12.59
C LEU A 128 14.22 -5.60 -12.09
N SER A 129 15.22 -5.55 -12.97
CA SER A 129 16.55 -5.00 -12.66
C SER A 129 16.53 -3.50 -12.33
N ALA A 130 15.47 -2.78 -12.73
CA ALA A 130 15.30 -1.37 -12.46
C ALA A 130 14.56 -1.05 -11.16
N VAL A 131 13.99 -2.07 -10.49
CA VAL A 131 13.37 -1.93 -9.17
C VAL A 131 14.46 -1.53 -8.17
N PRO A 132 14.32 -0.40 -7.46
CA PRO A 132 15.29 0.01 -6.45
C PRO A 132 15.45 -1.08 -5.37
N SER A 133 16.68 -1.34 -4.93
CA SER A 133 16.91 -2.17 -3.75
C SER A 133 16.26 -1.50 -2.54
N MET A 134 15.42 -2.25 -1.82
CA MET A 134 14.84 -1.77 -0.57
C MET A 134 15.96 -1.71 0.48
N GLU A 135 16.34 -0.49 0.89
CA GLU A 135 17.11 -0.24 2.12
C GLU A 135 16.18 -0.20 3.34
#